data_AF-A0AA42NVY5-F1
#
_entry.id   AF-A0AA42NVY5-F1
#
_cell.length_a   1.000
_cell.length_b   1.000
_cell.length_c   1.000
_cell.angle_alpha   90.00
_cell.angle_beta   90.00
_cell.angle_gamma   90.00
#
_symmetry.space_group_name_H-M   'P 1'
#
loop_
_entity.id
_entity.type
_entity.pdbx_description
1 polymer ?
#
loop_
_entity_poly.entity_id
_entity_poly.type
_entity_poly.pdbx_seq_one_letter_code
_entity_poly.pdbx_strand_id
1 'polypeptide(L)'
;GQPITPNYNDALYPIQVTNKGAIQERWAIVFIDTTNFRIIGEVSGQIGTGNVNADCMPINPVTSEPYFQVKKEGWGAGGWVSGNVLRFNTIAAMYPIWCIRTVKQSEPAVLGDNFQIMFRGDIDRDI
;
A
#
# COMPACT_ATOMS: atom_id res chain seq x y z
N GLY A 1 -35.29 -9.46 -2.09
CA GLY A 1 -34.20 -8.69 -2.71
C GLY A 1 -32.90 -9.17 -2.11
N GLN A 2 -31.83 -9.27 -2.90
CA GLN A 2 -30.50 -9.56 -2.34
C GLN A 2 -30.08 -8.38 -1.47
N PRO A 3 -29.62 -8.59 -0.23
CA PRO A 3 -29.14 -7.51 0.62
C PRO A 3 -27.98 -6.80 -0.09
N ILE A 4 -27.98 -5.46 -0.03
CA ILE A 4 -26.85 -4.67 -0.52
C ILE A 4 -25.60 -5.06 0.26
N THR A 5 -24.49 -5.30 -0.44
CA THR A 5 -23.20 -5.49 0.21
C THR A 5 -22.82 -4.19 0.92
N PRO A 6 -22.38 -4.24 2.19
CA PRO A 6 -21.91 -3.04 2.89
C PRO A 6 -20.79 -2.38 2.10
N ASN A 7 -20.72 -1.05 2.17
CA ASN A 7 -19.69 -0.27 1.51
C ASN A 7 -19.00 0.61 2.54
N TYR A 8 -17.68 0.73 2.42
CA TYR A 8 -16.88 1.58 3.28
C TYR A 8 -17.13 3.05 2.88
N ASN A 9 -17.32 3.93 3.87
CA ASN A 9 -17.57 5.35 3.63
C ASN A 9 -16.25 6.10 3.38
N ASP A 10 -15.68 5.89 2.19
CA ASP A 10 -14.45 6.54 1.73
C ASP A 10 -14.62 8.05 1.48
N ALA A 11 -15.84 8.52 1.21
CA ALA A 11 -16.12 9.93 1.01
C ALA A 11 -15.89 10.79 2.26
N LEU A 12 -16.28 10.29 3.44
CA LEU A 12 -16.03 10.97 4.72
C LEU A 12 -14.73 10.51 5.39
N TYR A 13 -14.33 9.26 5.15
CA TYR A 13 -13.19 8.63 5.80
C TYR A 13 -12.25 8.01 4.75
N PRO A 14 -11.58 8.82 3.92
CA PRO A 14 -10.73 8.31 2.84
C PRO A 14 -9.62 7.42 3.39
N ILE A 15 -9.25 6.39 2.62
CA ILE A 15 -8.08 5.56 2.92
C ILE A 15 -6.84 6.45 2.79
N GLN A 16 -6.16 6.68 3.91
CA GLN A 16 -5.00 7.57 3.92
C GLN A 16 -3.74 6.79 3.57
N VAL A 17 -2.89 7.41 2.76
CA VAL A 17 -1.61 6.85 2.34
C VAL A 17 -0.53 7.90 2.55
N THR A 18 0.70 7.45 2.80
CA THR A 18 1.87 8.33 2.89
C THR A 18 2.88 7.95 1.83
N ASN A 19 3.64 8.93 1.33
CA ASN A 19 4.67 8.68 0.32
C ASN A 19 5.76 7.70 0.80
N LYS A 20 6.01 7.67 2.11
CA LYS A 20 7.04 6.81 2.73
C LYS A 20 6.52 5.39 3.03
N GLY A 21 5.23 5.21 3.27
CA GLY A 21 4.65 3.91 3.61
C GLY A 21 4.05 3.15 2.43
N ALA A 22 3.46 3.88 1.47
CA ALA A 22 2.70 3.30 0.37
C ALA A 22 3.58 2.57 -0.65
N ILE A 23 3.07 1.43 -1.12
CA ILE A 23 3.64 0.65 -2.22
C ILE A 23 2.65 0.57 -3.39
N GLN A 24 3.14 0.18 -4.57
CA GLN A 24 2.27 -0.09 -5.72
C GLN A 24 1.62 -1.44 -5.50
N GLU A 25 0.34 -1.46 -5.11
CA GLU A 25 -0.32 -2.70 -4.72
C GLU A 25 -1.84 -2.60 -4.88
N ARG A 26 -2.47 -3.75 -5.15
CA ARG A 26 -3.93 -3.91 -5.10
C ARG A 26 -4.29 -4.64 -3.81
N TRP A 27 -5.03 -3.97 -2.95
CA TRP A 27 -5.39 -4.47 -1.64
C TRP A 27 -6.79 -5.08 -1.62
N ALA A 28 -6.91 -6.16 -0.87
CA ALA A 28 -8.18 -6.78 -0.49
C ALA A 28 -8.24 -6.90 1.04
N ILE A 29 -9.20 -6.21 1.63
CA ILE A 29 -9.59 -6.44 3.03
C ILE A 29 -10.73 -7.46 3.02
N VAL A 30 -10.45 -8.68 3.48
CA VAL A 30 -11.39 -9.81 3.45
C VAL A 30 -11.89 -10.10 4.87
N PHE A 31 -13.18 -9.88 5.10
CA PHE A 31 -13.82 -10.17 6.38
C PHE A 31 -13.85 -11.67 6.65
N ILE A 32 -13.50 -12.06 7.88
CA ILE A 32 -13.56 -13.46 8.35
C ILE A 32 -14.76 -13.69 9.28
N ASP A 33 -15.25 -12.64 9.92
CA ASP A 33 -16.51 -12.59 10.64
C ASP A 33 -17.13 -11.19 10.48
N THR A 34 -18.04 -10.77 11.36
CA THR A 34 -18.70 -9.46 11.29
C THR A 34 -17.82 -8.28 11.72
N THR A 35 -16.68 -8.55 12.36
CA THR A 35 -15.82 -7.55 13.00
C THR A 35 -14.35 -7.67 12.62
N ASN A 36 -13.85 -8.87 12.33
CA ASN A 36 -12.46 -9.15 12.03
C ASN A 36 -12.26 -9.34 10.54
N PHE A 37 -11.11 -8.88 10.05
CA PHE A 37 -10.73 -8.98 8.64
C PHE A 37 -9.25 -9.26 8.46
N ARG A 38 -8.90 -9.82 7.31
CA ARG A 38 -7.53 -10.04 6.84
C ARG A 38 -7.16 -8.98 5.82
N ILE A 39 -5.91 -8.54 5.84
CA ILE A 39 -5.37 -7.55 4.92
C ILE A 39 -4.45 -8.27 3.96
N ILE A 40 -4.81 -8.28 2.68
CA ILE A 40 -4.14 -9.08 1.66
C ILE A 40 -3.75 -8.17 0.49
N GLY A 41 -2.46 -8.10 0.18
CA GLY A 41 -1.98 -7.54 -1.08
C GLY A 41 -1.96 -8.61 -2.16
N GLU A 42 -2.16 -8.21 -3.41
CA GLU A 42 -2.03 -9.13 -4.56
C GLU A 42 -0.65 -9.78 -4.62
N VAL A 43 0.40 -8.97 -4.45
CA VAL A 43 1.79 -9.45 -4.51
C VAL A 43 2.32 -9.74 -3.11
N SER A 44 1.97 -8.90 -2.14
CA SER A 44 2.48 -8.97 -0.77
C SER A 44 1.86 -10.09 0.09
N GLY A 45 0.76 -10.70 -0.38
CA GLY A 45 0.02 -11.70 0.39
C GLY A 45 -0.63 -11.11 1.64
N GLN A 46 -0.93 -11.95 2.63
CA GLN A 46 -1.54 -11.49 3.88
C GLN A 46 -0.49 -10.77 4.76
N ILE A 47 -0.61 -9.46 4.88
CA ILE A 47 0.31 -8.63 5.66
C ILE A 47 -0.14 -8.43 7.11
N GLY A 48 -1.39 -8.77 7.42
CA GLY A 48 -1.92 -8.64 8.77
C GLY A 48 -3.42 -8.89 8.87
N THR A 49 -3.96 -8.58 10.04
CA THR A 49 -5.38 -8.66 10.37
C THR A 49 -5.79 -7.38 11.09
N GLY A 50 -7.07 -7.02 10.99
CA GLY A 50 -7.63 -5.87 11.69
C GLY A 50 -9.05 -6.14 12.18
N ASN A 51 -9.60 -5.15 12.88
CA ASN A 51 -10.94 -5.20 13.42
C ASN A 51 -11.66 -3.87 13.15
N VAL A 52 -12.96 -3.91 12.86
CA VAL A 52 -13.78 -2.72 12.54
C VAL A 52 -13.88 -1.72 13.69
N ASN A 53 -13.59 -2.12 14.92
CA ASN A 53 -13.69 -1.26 16.10
C ASN A 53 -12.43 -0.42 16.36
N ALA A 54 -11.35 -0.62 15.59
CA ALA A 54 -10.09 0.10 15.74
C ALA A 54 -9.55 0.56 14.39
N ASP A 55 -8.79 1.66 14.40
CA ASP A 55 -8.09 2.11 13.21
C ASP A 55 -7.06 1.06 12.79
N CYS A 56 -7.01 0.79 11.49
CA CYS A 56 -6.15 -0.23 10.92
C CYS A 56 -5.02 0.42 10.14
N MET A 57 -3.79 0.21 10.63
CA MET A 57 -2.57 0.84 10.10
C MET A 57 -1.45 -0.22 10.01
N PRO A 58 -1.50 -1.14 9.04
CA PRO A 58 -0.49 -2.18 8.91
C PRO A 58 0.87 -1.58 8.57
N ILE A 59 1.90 -1.93 9.35
CA ILE A 59 3.25 -1.36 9.22
C ILE A 59 4.02 -2.01 8.07
N ASN A 60 4.63 -1.17 7.25
CA ASN A 60 5.61 -1.57 6.24
C ASN A 60 6.96 -1.85 6.92
N PRO A 61 7.47 -3.10 6.93
CA PRO A 61 8.72 -3.44 7.60
C PRO A 61 9.96 -2.80 6.95
N VAL A 62 9.85 -2.29 5.71
CA VAL A 62 10.96 -1.64 5.00
C VAL A 62 11.16 -0.20 5.48
N THR A 63 10.06 0.52 5.74
CA THR A 63 10.10 1.97 6.02
C THR A 63 9.66 2.33 7.43
N SER A 64 9.16 1.36 8.18
CA SER A 64 8.56 1.50 9.52
C SER A 64 7.36 2.47 9.57
N GLU A 65 6.77 2.77 8.42
CA GLU A 65 5.56 3.57 8.29
C GLU A 65 4.37 2.67 7.88
N PRO A 66 3.12 3.05 8.16
CA PRO A 66 1.95 2.31 7.69
C PRO A 66 1.85 2.28 6.16
N TYR A 67 1.51 1.12 5.58
CA TYR A 67 1.18 1.01 4.14
C TYR A 67 0.02 1.93 3.74
N PHE A 68 -1.00 1.97 4.60
CA PHE A 68 -2.18 2.81 4.50
C PHE A 68 -2.84 2.88 5.90
N GLN A 69 -3.81 3.78 6.06
CA GLN A 69 -4.66 3.88 7.25
C GLN A 69 -6.14 3.80 6.85
N VAL A 70 -6.87 2.90 7.51
CA VAL A 70 -8.33 2.78 7.43
C VAL A 70 -8.91 3.17 8.77
N LYS A 71 -9.82 4.15 8.79
CA LYS A 71 -10.47 4.61 10.02
C LYS A 71 -11.65 3.73 10.38
N LYS A 72 -11.83 3.46 11.67
CA LYS A 72 -12.93 2.63 12.15
C LYS A 72 -14.31 3.19 11.80
N GLU A 73 -14.44 4.52 11.77
CA GLU A 73 -15.73 5.20 11.50
C GLU A 73 -16.22 4.95 10.07
N GLY A 74 -15.30 4.67 9.14
CA GLY A 74 -15.65 4.39 7.73
C GLY A 74 -16.37 3.06 7.53
N TRP A 75 -16.30 2.12 8.48
CA TRP A 75 -17.05 0.86 8.39
C TRP A 75 -18.56 1.03 8.57
N GLY A 76 -19.01 2.17 9.12
CA GLY A 76 -20.42 2.43 9.40
C GLY A 76 -21.00 1.56 10.52
N ALA A 77 -22.31 1.66 10.72
CA ALA A 77 -23.04 0.91 11.74
C ALA A 77 -23.38 -0.52 11.27
N GLY A 78 -22.35 -1.34 11.06
CA GLY A 78 -22.48 -2.76 10.73
C GLY A 78 -22.82 -3.08 9.27
N GLY A 79 -23.23 -4.33 9.02
CA GLY A 79 -23.54 -4.85 7.68
C GLY A 79 -22.46 -5.74 7.07
N TRP A 80 -21.24 -5.72 7.63
CA TRP A 80 -20.14 -6.60 7.26
C TRP A 80 -20.34 -8.02 7.77
N VAL A 81 -20.08 -8.98 6.89
CA VAL A 81 -20.12 -10.41 7.19
C VAL A 81 -18.90 -11.11 6.59
N SER A 82 -18.64 -12.33 7.07
CA SER A 82 -17.57 -13.19 6.53
C SER A 82 -17.67 -13.30 5.01
N GLY A 83 -16.53 -13.15 4.32
CA GLY A 83 -16.43 -13.16 2.87
C GLY A 83 -16.70 -11.82 2.18
N ASN A 84 -17.16 -10.78 2.87
CA ASN A 84 -17.19 -9.44 2.31
C ASN A 84 -15.78 -8.92 2.06
N VAL A 85 -15.62 -8.15 0.97
CA VAL A 85 -14.31 -7.65 0.54
C VAL A 85 -14.39 -6.17 0.22
N LEU A 86 -13.53 -5.38 0.86
CA LEU A 86 -13.19 -4.02 0.42
C LEU A 86 -11.94 -4.10 -0.47
N ARG A 87 -12.00 -3.49 -1.66
CA ARG A 87 -10.88 -3.40 -2.60
C ARG A 87 -10.48 -1.96 -2.84
N PHE A 88 -9.19 -1.70 -2.83
CA PHE A 88 -8.61 -0.40 -3.17
C PHE A 88 -7.17 -0.60 -3.65
N ASN A 89 -6.65 0.40 -4.35
CA ASN A 89 -5.28 0.37 -4.87
C ASN A 89 -4.47 1.48 -4.21
N THR A 90 -3.20 1.20 -3.93
CA THR A 90 -2.23 2.23 -3.55
C THR A 90 -1.23 2.42 -4.68
N ILE A 91 -0.82 3.68 -4.89
CA ILE A 91 0.22 4.05 -5.84
C ILE A 91 1.46 4.42 -5.04
N ALA A 92 2.60 3.81 -5.38
CA ALA A 92 3.86 4.15 -4.74
C ALA A 92 4.31 5.56 -5.16
N ALA A 93 4.91 6.31 -4.24
CA ALA A 93 5.62 7.54 -4.59
C ALA A 93 6.95 7.26 -5.32
N MET A 94 7.51 6.06 -5.17
CA MET A 94 8.71 5.62 -5.88
C MET A 94 8.32 4.92 -7.18
N TYR A 95 8.38 5.64 -8.29
CA TYR A 95 8.19 5.04 -9.62
C TYR A 95 9.40 4.16 -9.99
N PRO A 96 9.21 2.99 -10.62
CA PRO A 96 10.32 2.12 -11.02
C PRO A 96 11.25 2.83 -12.01
N ILE A 97 12.57 2.70 -11.79
CA ILE A 97 13.60 3.20 -12.69
C ILE A 97 14.19 2.02 -13.44
N TRP A 98 14.30 2.13 -14.76
CA TRP A 98 14.96 1.15 -15.61
C TRP A 98 16.32 1.70 -16.02
N CYS A 99 17.38 0.91 -15.79
CA CYS A 99 18.75 1.32 -16.09
C CYS A 99 19.38 0.32 -17.05
N ILE A 100 19.96 0.84 -18.14
CA ILE A 100 20.73 0.06 -19.09
C ILE A 100 22.15 0.64 -19.10
N ARG A 101 23.14 -0.22 -18.84
CA ARG A 101 24.55 0.12 -19.02
C ARG A 101 25.01 -0.44 -20.36
N THR A 102 25.60 0.40 -21.19
CA THR A 102 26.31 -0.04 -22.41
C THR A 102 27.78 0.33 -22.30
N VAL A 103 28.65 -0.52 -22.84
CA VAL A 103 30.07 -0.21 -23.04
C VAL A 103 30.29 -0.02 -24.54
N LYS A 104 30.96 1.07 -24.94
CA LYS A 104 31.40 1.22 -26.32
C LYS A 104 32.54 0.22 -26.58
N GLN A 105 32.60 -0.34 -27.79
CA GLN A 105 33.77 -1.11 -28.21
C GLN A 105 34.98 -0.17 -28.29
N SER A 106 35.97 -0.39 -27.45
CA SER A 106 37.26 0.29 -27.46
C SER A 106 38.35 -0.65 -26.96
N GLU A 107 39.61 -0.30 -27.18
CA GLU A 107 40.74 -0.96 -26.54
C GLU A 107 40.57 -0.89 -25.01
N PRO A 108 40.70 -2.00 -24.26
CA PRO A 108 40.48 -2.00 -22.81
C PRO A 108 41.58 -1.20 -22.10
N ALA A 109 41.28 0.04 -21.70
CA ALA A 109 42.25 0.93 -21.06
C ALA A 109 42.17 0.96 -19.53
N VAL A 110 41.08 0.47 -18.92
CA VAL A 110 40.82 0.59 -17.47
C VAL A 110 40.28 -0.73 -16.90
N LEU A 111 40.76 -1.12 -15.71
CA LEU A 111 40.49 -2.42 -15.05
C LEU A 111 39.11 -2.53 -14.38
N GLY A 112 38.31 -1.46 -14.35
CA GLY A 112 36.93 -1.51 -13.84
C GLY A 112 36.22 -0.16 -13.79
N ASP A 113 34.90 -0.20 -13.93
CA ASP A 113 34.02 0.95 -13.65
C ASP A 113 33.02 0.57 -12.56
N ASN A 114 32.71 1.52 -11.69
CA ASN A 114 31.54 1.47 -10.81
C ASN A 114 30.56 2.57 -11.19
N PHE A 115 29.28 2.36 -10.87
CA PHE A 115 28.29 3.42 -10.86
C PHE A 115 27.36 3.18 -9.67
N GLN A 116 26.87 4.26 -9.07
CA GLN A 116 25.89 4.21 -8.00
C GLN A 116 24.68 5.02 -8.42
N ILE A 117 23.49 4.45 -8.24
CA ILE A 117 22.23 5.17 -8.38
C ILE A 117 21.69 5.40 -6.99
N MET A 118 21.31 6.64 -6.71
CA MET A 118 20.67 6.98 -5.45
C MET A 118 19.38 7.75 -5.71
N PHE A 119 18.27 7.20 -5.26
CA PHE A 119 16.98 7.87 -5.30
C PHE A 119 16.86 8.78 -4.09
N ARG A 120 16.73 10.09 -4.30
CA ARG A 120 16.41 11.06 -3.25
C ARG A 120 15.08 11.72 -3.61
N GLY A 121 14.09 11.57 -2.74
CA GLY A 121 12.88 12.39 -2.74
C GLY A 121 13.03 13.48 -1.70
N ASP A 122 12.56 14.68 -2.01
CA ASP A 122 12.45 15.77 -1.04
C ASP A 122 11.02 15.80 -0.47
N ILE A 123 10.86 16.34 0.75
CA ILE A 123 9.55 16.67 1.30
C ILE A 123 9.29 18.13 0.93
N ASP A 124 8.39 18.34 -0.02
CA ASP A 124 7.84 19.67 -0.22
C ASP A 124 6.90 19.97 0.95
N ARG A 125 7.25 20.98 1.74
CA ARG A 125 6.44 21.47 2.85
C ARG A 125 5.98 22.86 2.45
N ASP A 126 4.80 22.94 1.84
CA ASP A 126 4.14 24.23 1.64
C ASP A 126 4.04 24.95 2.99
N ILE A 127 4.58 26.17 3.04
CA ILE A 127 4.54 27.09 4.20
C ILE A 127 3.34 28.01 4.03
#